data_AF-A0A1H3IWF6-F1
#
_entry.id   AF-A0A1H3IWF6-F1
#
_cell.length_a   1.000
_cell.length_b   1.000
_cell.length_c   1.000
_cell.angle_alpha   90.00
_cell.angle_beta   90.00
_cell.angle_gamma   90.00
#
_symmetry.space_group_name_H-M   'P 1'
#
loop_
_entity.id
_entity.type
_entity.pdbx_description
1 polymer ?
#
loop_
_entity_poly.entity_id
_entity_poly.type
_entity_poly.pdbx_seq_one_letter_code
_entity_poly.pdbx_strand_id
1 'polypeptide(L)'
;MRVNLFPQRRDDTLSVVRDGSILTLNGEVFDFSRMSDGDTLPMNAFNDGWFMGDVDKKDGELSLTLILPLPYNYSQAQAFPLPLLNVPDGPVVLPQPLPSDQPEVEQEPWPARQGVIDWTKLITRAEKEAQAAADRLALAKAELSARNATAAAQIDRITDRVETLGYGIDAGEATAEDEAEQATLIVSMKAWKAYKFALGKVTTKEGWYDSPAWPVEPPIPEIVADPMLVADETT
;
A
#
# COMPACT_ATOMS: atom_id res chain seq x y z
N MET A 1 -11.12 9.41 -21.26
CA MET A 1 -11.12 7.96 -21.03
C MET A 1 -9.84 7.43 -21.60
N ARG A 2 -9.14 6.64 -20.78
CA ARG A 2 -7.94 5.89 -21.14
C ARG A 2 -8.31 4.41 -21.27
N VAL A 3 -7.95 3.79 -22.38
CA VAL A 3 -8.16 2.37 -22.62
C VAL A 3 -6.81 1.72 -22.85
N ASN A 4 -6.37 0.89 -21.90
CA ASN A 4 -5.25 -0.02 -22.13
C ASN A 4 -5.78 -1.27 -22.84
N LEU A 5 -4.91 -1.93 -23.60
CA LEU A 5 -5.28 -3.10 -24.39
C LEU A 5 -4.42 -4.28 -23.95
N PHE A 6 -5.07 -5.42 -23.71
CA PHE A 6 -4.43 -6.69 -23.37
C PHE A 6 -4.52 -7.64 -24.57
N PRO A 7 -3.43 -7.79 -25.35
CA PRO A 7 -3.38 -8.72 -26.48
C PRO A 7 -3.71 -10.16 -26.05
N GLN A 8 -4.70 -10.79 -26.68
CA GLN A 8 -5.01 -12.21 -26.46
C GLN A 8 -5.34 -12.90 -27.77
N ARG A 9 -4.75 -14.09 -28.01
CA ARG A 9 -5.11 -14.94 -29.16
C ARG A 9 -6.59 -15.35 -29.05
N ARG A 10 -7.40 -14.86 -29.98
CA ARG A 10 -8.83 -15.22 -30.16
C ARG A 10 -9.29 -14.79 -31.56
N ASP A 11 -10.31 -15.46 -32.10
CA ASP A 11 -10.78 -15.29 -33.48
C ASP A 11 -12.08 -14.48 -33.61
N ASP A 12 -12.75 -14.19 -32.49
CA ASP A 12 -13.82 -13.20 -32.44
C ASP A 12 -13.25 -11.76 -32.47
N THR A 13 -14.11 -10.76 -32.64
CA THR A 13 -13.67 -9.35 -32.67
C THR A 13 -14.24 -8.57 -31.50
N LEU A 14 -13.67 -7.38 -31.30
CA LEU A 14 -14.12 -6.41 -30.32
C LEU A 14 -14.53 -5.12 -31.04
N SER A 15 -15.78 -4.73 -30.82
CA SER A 15 -16.32 -3.40 -31.13
C SER A 15 -16.53 -2.66 -29.82
N VAL A 16 -16.06 -1.41 -29.77
CA VAL A 16 -16.15 -0.56 -28.58
C VAL A 16 -16.74 0.78 -28.99
N VAL A 17 -17.79 1.21 -28.29
CA VAL A 17 -18.39 2.54 -28.45
C VAL A 17 -18.39 3.23 -27.10
N ARG A 18 -17.84 4.44 -27.05
CA ARG A 18 -17.86 5.29 -25.86
C ARG A 18 -18.99 6.32 -25.97
N ASP A 19 -19.73 6.54 -24.90
CA ASP A 19 -20.67 7.67 -24.73
C ASP A 19 -20.55 8.22 -23.30
N GLY A 20 -19.71 9.24 -23.11
CA GLY A 20 -19.44 9.81 -21.80
C GLY A 20 -18.82 8.79 -20.83
N SER A 21 -19.58 8.36 -19.82
CA SER A 21 -19.20 7.32 -18.85
C SER A 21 -19.80 5.95 -19.17
N ILE A 22 -20.46 5.81 -20.33
CA ILE A 22 -21.03 4.56 -20.81
C ILE A 22 -20.07 3.96 -21.84
N LEU A 23 -19.80 2.66 -21.74
CA LEU A 23 -19.01 1.91 -22.69
C LEU A 23 -19.83 0.74 -23.22
N THR A 24 -19.97 0.64 -24.53
CA THR A 24 -20.63 -0.51 -25.17
C THR A 24 -19.57 -1.41 -25.78
N LEU A 25 -19.49 -2.65 -25.31
CA LEU A 25 -18.56 -3.67 -25.81
C LEU A 25 -19.39 -4.74 -26.53
N ASN A 26 -19.22 -4.90 -27.84
CA ASN A 26 -19.95 -5.94 -28.59
C ASN A 26 -21.46 -5.94 -28.28
N GLY A 27 -22.10 -4.77 -28.32
CA GLY A 27 -23.53 -4.61 -28.04
C GLY A 27 -23.94 -4.65 -26.54
N GLU A 28 -23.01 -4.94 -25.63
CA GLU A 28 -23.25 -4.98 -24.19
C GLU A 28 -22.87 -3.64 -23.52
N VAL A 29 -23.85 -3.00 -22.88
CA VAL A 29 -23.73 -1.63 -22.33
C VAL A 29 -23.28 -1.65 -20.87
N PHE A 30 -22.16 -1.02 -20.57
CA PHE A 30 -21.62 -0.83 -19.21
C PHE A 30 -21.71 0.66 -18.84
N ASP A 31 -22.53 0.99 -17.85
CA ASP A 31 -22.72 2.36 -17.38
C ASP A 31 -21.91 2.63 -16.10
N PHE A 32 -20.83 3.42 -16.22
CA PHE A 32 -19.97 3.81 -15.11
C PHE A 32 -20.37 5.14 -14.46
N SER A 33 -21.56 5.66 -14.74
CA SER A 33 -22.06 6.94 -14.20
C SER A 33 -22.06 7.02 -12.67
N ARG A 34 -22.14 5.87 -11.98
CA ARG A 34 -22.12 5.78 -10.51
C ARG A 34 -20.73 5.97 -9.90
N MET A 35 -19.66 5.82 -10.68
CA MET A 35 -18.30 6.00 -10.18
C MET A 35 -18.01 7.49 -9.92
N SER A 36 -17.49 7.78 -8.74
CA SER A 36 -16.92 9.06 -8.37
C SER A 36 -15.40 9.08 -8.56
N ASP A 37 -14.82 10.27 -8.54
CA ASP A 37 -13.37 10.40 -8.65
C ASP A 37 -12.65 9.76 -7.45
N GLY A 38 -11.63 8.94 -7.75
CA GLY A 38 -10.89 8.11 -6.81
C GLY A 38 -11.47 6.71 -6.59
N ASP A 39 -12.61 6.37 -7.20
CA ASP A 39 -13.22 5.04 -7.08
C ASP A 39 -12.53 4.00 -7.97
N THR A 40 -12.62 2.73 -7.56
CA THR A 40 -12.19 1.56 -8.35
C THR A 40 -13.29 0.51 -8.36
N LEU A 41 -13.62 -0.02 -9.54
CA LEU A 41 -14.32 -1.28 -9.70
C LEU A 41 -13.29 -2.37 -10.00
N PRO A 42 -13.15 -3.41 -9.16
CA PRO A 42 -12.21 -4.48 -9.42
C PRO A 42 -12.63 -5.31 -10.64
N MET A 43 -11.68 -5.95 -11.32
CA MET A 43 -11.93 -6.79 -12.51
C MET A 43 -13.04 -7.84 -12.27
N ASN A 44 -13.10 -8.41 -11.07
CA ASN A 44 -14.10 -9.42 -10.72
C ASN A 44 -15.50 -8.84 -10.44
N ALA A 45 -15.70 -7.53 -10.61
CA ALA A 45 -17.03 -6.90 -10.65
C ALA A 45 -17.75 -7.13 -11.98
N PHE A 46 -17.00 -7.56 -13.00
CA PHE A 46 -17.49 -7.83 -14.33
C PHE A 46 -17.63 -9.35 -14.53
N ASN A 47 -18.69 -9.78 -15.20
CA ASN A 47 -18.89 -11.18 -15.61
C ASN A 47 -18.82 -11.35 -17.13
N ASP A 48 -18.16 -10.41 -17.81
CA ASP A 48 -17.84 -10.50 -19.23
C ASP A 48 -16.40 -10.96 -19.45
N GLY A 49 -16.12 -11.39 -20.68
CA GLY A 49 -14.80 -11.85 -21.10
C GLY A 49 -13.97 -10.77 -21.79
N TRP A 50 -14.23 -9.48 -21.51
CA TRP A 50 -13.58 -8.36 -22.20
C TRP A 50 -12.79 -7.43 -21.28
N PHE A 51 -13.20 -7.20 -20.03
CA PHE A 51 -12.35 -6.49 -19.07
C PHE A 51 -11.18 -7.38 -18.60
N MET A 52 -9.96 -6.84 -18.60
CA MET A 52 -8.74 -7.49 -18.14
C MET A 52 -7.97 -6.57 -17.18
N GLY A 53 -8.64 -6.18 -16.11
CA GLY A 53 -8.12 -5.30 -15.07
C GLY A 53 -9.24 -4.50 -14.41
N ASP A 54 -8.86 -3.78 -13.37
CA ASP A 54 -9.77 -2.89 -12.66
C ASP A 54 -10.16 -1.69 -13.54
N VAL A 55 -11.34 -1.13 -13.28
CA VAL A 55 -11.77 0.16 -13.82
C VAL A 55 -11.56 1.20 -12.73
N ASP A 56 -10.68 2.15 -12.99
CA ASP A 56 -10.40 3.29 -12.12
C ASP A 56 -11.08 4.54 -12.64
N LYS A 57 -11.50 5.43 -11.75
CA LYS A 57 -11.81 6.83 -12.09
C LYS A 57 -10.86 7.75 -11.33
N LYS A 58 -10.02 8.50 -12.05
CA LYS A 58 -9.03 9.41 -11.46
C LYS A 58 -8.99 10.71 -12.25
N ASP A 59 -8.94 11.84 -11.55
CA ASP A 59 -9.00 13.19 -12.11
C ASP A 59 -10.15 13.38 -13.11
N GLY A 60 -11.30 12.73 -12.86
CA GLY A 60 -12.47 12.75 -13.73
C GLY A 60 -12.38 11.87 -14.98
N GLU A 61 -11.26 11.15 -15.19
CA GLU A 61 -11.05 10.23 -16.31
C GLU A 61 -11.22 8.77 -15.89
N LEU A 62 -12.02 8.02 -16.64
CA LEU A 62 -12.07 6.55 -16.55
C LEU A 62 -10.82 5.93 -17.21
N SER A 63 -10.18 5.00 -16.52
CA SER A 63 -9.08 4.17 -17.01
C SER A 63 -9.42 2.70 -16.83
N LEU A 64 -9.30 1.92 -17.90
CA LEU A 64 -9.66 0.49 -17.93
C LEU A 64 -8.75 -0.28 -18.88
N THR A 65 -8.80 -1.61 -18.81
CA THR A 65 -8.06 -2.50 -19.70
C THR A 65 -9.03 -3.46 -20.39
N LEU A 66 -9.01 -3.48 -21.72
CA LEU A 66 -9.82 -4.40 -22.53
C LEU A 66 -8.95 -5.44 -23.20
N ILE A 67 -9.50 -6.64 -23.38
CA ILE A 67 -8.88 -7.65 -24.24
C ILE A 67 -8.91 -7.18 -25.69
N LEU A 68 -7.76 -7.14 -26.35
CA LEU A 68 -7.64 -6.93 -27.79
C LEU A 68 -7.51 -8.28 -28.48
N PRO A 69 -8.45 -8.67 -29.35
CA PRO A 69 -8.32 -9.88 -30.14
C PRO A 69 -7.09 -9.89 -31.05
N LEU A 70 -6.30 -10.96 -30.97
CA LEU A 70 -5.18 -11.25 -31.86
C LEU A 70 -5.59 -12.37 -32.83
N PRO A 71 -6.01 -12.02 -34.06
CA PRO A 71 -6.27 -13.00 -35.11
C PRO A 71 -4.94 -13.54 -35.67
N TYR A 72 -5.00 -14.52 -36.57
CA TYR A 72 -3.80 -15.13 -37.15
C TYR A 72 -2.89 -14.14 -37.92
N ASN A 73 -3.48 -13.11 -38.52
CA ASN A 73 -2.83 -12.04 -39.27
C ASN A 73 -2.62 -10.78 -38.42
N TYR A 74 -2.44 -10.91 -37.10
CA TYR A 74 -2.27 -9.77 -36.21
C TYR A 74 -1.11 -8.85 -36.65
N SER A 75 -1.26 -7.55 -36.42
CA SER A 75 -0.19 -6.56 -36.66
C SER A 75 0.73 -6.39 -35.45
N GLN A 76 1.91 -5.79 -35.65
CA GLN A 76 2.79 -5.43 -34.53
C GLN A 76 2.12 -4.48 -33.54
N ALA A 77 1.26 -3.57 -34.01
CA ALA A 77 0.49 -2.67 -33.17
C ALA A 77 -0.57 -3.39 -32.33
N GLN A 78 -1.08 -4.56 -32.77
CA GLN A 78 -1.93 -5.41 -31.95
C GLN A 78 -1.13 -6.27 -30.96
N ALA A 79 0.06 -6.74 -31.34
CA ALA A 79 0.92 -7.53 -30.46
C ALA A 79 1.50 -6.70 -29.30
N PHE A 80 1.78 -5.42 -29.55
CA PHE A 80 2.35 -4.48 -28.59
C PHE A 80 1.56 -3.17 -28.60
N PRO A 81 0.30 -3.17 -28.15
CA PRO A 81 -0.56 -2.01 -28.25
C PRO A 81 -0.09 -0.92 -27.29
N LEU A 82 -0.09 0.32 -27.79
CA LEU A 82 0.01 1.49 -26.94
C LEU A 82 -1.34 1.76 -26.27
N PRO A 83 -1.37 2.32 -25.05
CA PRO A 83 -2.62 2.81 -24.46
C PRO A 83 -3.31 3.83 -25.35
N LEU A 84 -4.63 3.71 -25.49
CA LEU A 84 -5.46 4.71 -26.14
C LEU A 84 -5.78 5.80 -25.10
N LEU A 85 -5.30 7.02 -25.36
CA LEU A 85 -5.47 8.17 -24.47
C LEU A 85 -6.54 9.10 -25.03
N ASN A 86 -7.27 9.80 -24.16
CA ASN A 86 -8.27 10.81 -24.54
C ASN A 86 -9.30 10.31 -25.58
N VAL A 87 -9.71 9.04 -25.48
CA VAL A 87 -10.63 8.39 -26.43
C VAL A 87 -11.90 9.23 -26.57
N PRO A 88 -12.29 9.77 -27.75
CA PRO A 88 -13.50 10.57 -27.89
C PRO A 88 -14.78 9.73 -27.79
N ASP A 89 -15.94 10.38 -27.63
CA ASP A 89 -17.22 9.68 -27.75
C ASP A 89 -17.45 9.21 -29.20
N GLY A 90 -18.15 8.09 -29.35
CA GLY A 90 -18.33 7.36 -30.61
C GLY A 90 -17.53 6.05 -30.67
N PRO A 91 -17.39 5.46 -31.88
CA PRO A 91 -16.62 4.25 -32.09
C PRO A 91 -15.15 4.44 -31.73
N VAL A 92 -14.60 3.55 -30.90
CA VAL A 92 -13.20 3.58 -30.51
C VAL A 92 -12.36 2.87 -31.56
N VAL A 93 -11.33 3.57 -32.06
CA VAL A 93 -10.42 3.04 -33.08
C VAL A 93 -9.41 2.11 -32.42
N LEU A 94 -9.53 0.81 -32.69
CA LEU A 94 -8.58 -0.22 -32.21
C LEU A 94 -7.47 -0.49 -33.24
N PRO A 95 -6.28 -0.95 -32.81
CA PRO A 95 -5.25 -1.46 -33.71
C PRO A 95 -5.80 -2.59 -34.59
N GLN A 96 -5.56 -2.51 -35.90
CA GLN A 96 -6.10 -3.43 -36.90
C GLN A 96 -5.10 -4.53 -37.28
N PRO A 97 -5.58 -5.70 -37.76
CA PRO A 97 -4.72 -6.74 -38.34
C PRO A 97 -4.09 -6.32 -39.66
N LEU A 98 -3.10 -7.11 -40.10
CA LEU A 98 -2.52 -6.97 -41.43
C LEU A 98 -3.54 -7.39 -42.50
N PRO A 99 -3.50 -6.82 -43.71
CA PRO A 99 -4.36 -7.23 -44.81
C PRO A 99 -4.31 -8.75 -45.05
N SER A 100 -5.46 -9.36 -45.33
CA SER A 100 -5.57 -10.78 -45.66
C SER A 100 -6.46 -11.01 -46.88
N ASP A 101 -6.14 -12.05 -47.66
CA ASP A 101 -6.99 -12.53 -48.75
C ASP A 101 -8.18 -13.38 -48.25
N GLN A 102 -8.23 -13.68 -46.95
CA GLN A 102 -9.40 -14.31 -46.34
C GLN A 102 -10.54 -13.30 -46.29
N PRO A 103 -11.78 -13.72 -46.61
CA PRO A 103 -12.93 -12.85 -46.46
C PRO A 103 -13.03 -12.37 -45.01
N GLU A 104 -13.37 -11.09 -44.83
CA GLU A 104 -13.73 -10.58 -43.51
C GLU A 104 -14.82 -11.48 -42.93
N VAL A 105 -14.61 -11.95 -41.70
CA VAL A 105 -15.63 -12.73 -41.00
C VAL A 105 -16.79 -11.78 -40.75
N GLU A 106 -17.83 -11.89 -41.57
CA GLU A 106 -19.05 -11.10 -41.43
C GLU A 106 -19.67 -11.43 -40.08
N GLN A 107 -19.60 -10.48 -39.14
CA GLN A 107 -20.11 -10.69 -37.79
C GLN A 107 -21.59 -10.38 -37.76
N GLU A 108 -22.37 -11.34 -37.24
CA GLU A 108 -23.74 -11.04 -36.87
C GLU A 108 -23.75 -9.90 -35.84
N PRO A 109 -24.68 -8.93 -35.98
CA PRO A 109 -24.79 -7.85 -35.02
C PRO A 109 -25.01 -8.45 -33.64
N TRP A 110 -24.13 -8.08 -32.72
CA TRP A 110 -24.24 -8.54 -31.34
C TRP A 110 -25.61 -8.13 -30.78
N PRO A 111 -26.31 -9.04 -30.07
CA PRO A 111 -27.56 -8.68 -29.44
C PRO A 111 -27.32 -7.57 -28.41
N ALA A 112 -28.13 -6.53 -28.46
CA ALA A 112 -28.07 -5.45 -27.49
C ALA A 112 -28.42 -5.99 -26.09
N ARG A 113 -27.50 -5.84 -25.12
CA ARG A 113 -27.70 -6.28 -23.74
C ARG A 113 -27.21 -5.23 -22.76
N GLN A 114 -27.75 -5.27 -21.55
CA GLN A 114 -27.19 -4.53 -20.43
C GLN A 114 -26.09 -5.36 -19.79
N GLY A 115 -24.88 -4.79 -19.73
CA GLY A 115 -23.75 -5.36 -19.00
C GLY A 115 -24.02 -5.38 -17.50
N VAL A 116 -23.59 -6.47 -16.86
CA VAL A 116 -23.74 -6.65 -15.41
C VAL A 116 -22.49 -6.15 -14.71
N ILE A 117 -22.65 -5.12 -13.89
CA ILE A 117 -21.62 -4.62 -12.97
C ILE A 117 -22.05 -4.96 -11.54
N ASP A 118 -21.24 -5.74 -10.84
CA ASP A 118 -21.42 -6.02 -9.42
C ASP A 118 -20.97 -4.82 -8.59
N TRP A 119 -21.90 -3.88 -8.39
CA TRP A 119 -21.67 -2.65 -7.62
C TRP A 119 -21.38 -2.90 -6.13
N THR A 120 -21.62 -4.11 -5.61
CA THR A 120 -21.25 -4.44 -4.22
C THR A 120 -19.73 -4.50 -4.04
N LYS A 121 -18.97 -4.54 -5.13
CA LYS A 121 -17.50 -4.55 -5.15
C LYS A 121 -16.88 -3.17 -5.43
N LEU A 122 -17.68 -2.12 -5.59
CA LEU A 122 -17.16 -0.76 -5.77
C LEU A 122 -16.33 -0.38 -4.54
N ILE A 123 -15.06 -0.05 -4.75
CA ILE A 123 -14.17 0.46 -3.72
C ILE A 123 -14.09 1.97 -3.88
N THR A 124 -14.73 2.68 -2.96
CA THR A 124 -14.81 4.14 -2.99
C THR A 124 -13.50 4.76 -2.54
N ARG A 125 -13.25 6.00 -2.96
CA ARG A 125 -12.15 6.81 -2.41
C ARG A 125 -12.16 6.86 -0.89
N ALA A 126 -13.34 7.06 -0.29
CA ALA A 126 -13.49 7.17 1.16
C ALA A 126 -13.09 5.87 1.88
N GLU A 127 -13.43 4.70 1.32
CA GLU A 127 -13.00 3.40 1.88
C GLU A 127 -11.50 3.20 1.80
N LYS A 128 -10.87 3.58 0.67
CA LYS A 128 -9.41 3.52 0.53
C LYS A 128 -8.70 4.44 1.52
N GLU A 129 -9.20 5.66 1.69
CA GLU A 129 -8.68 6.63 2.65
C GLU A 129 -8.85 6.13 4.09
N ALA A 130 -10.01 5.56 4.42
CA ALA A 130 -10.28 4.99 5.73
C ALA A 130 -9.37 3.80 6.03
N GLN A 131 -9.15 2.91 5.07
CA GLN A 131 -8.23 1.78 5.22
C GLN A 131 -6.79 2.27 5.41
N ALA A 132 -6.33 3.21 4.57
CA ALA A 132 -5.00 3.79 4.71
C ALA A 132 -4.80 4.49 6.07
N ALA A 133 -5.83 5.18 6.57
CA ALA A 133 -5.81 5.78 7.90
C ALA A 133 -5.77 4.72 9.02
N ALA A 134 -6.54 3.64 8.89
CA ALA A 134 -6.51 2.52 9.83
C ALA A 134 -5.11 1.85 9.87
N ASP A 135 -4.48 1.66 8.72
CA ASP A 135 -3.13 1.10 8.62
C ASP A 135 -2.09 2.01 9.27
N ARG A 136 -2.17 3.33 9.04
CA ARG A 136 -1.30 4.32 9.71
C ARG A 136 -1.47 4.29 11.23
N LEU A 137 -2.71 4.22 11.72
CA LEU A 137 -2.98 4.09 13.15
C LEU A 137 -2.39 2.80 13.73
N ALA A 138 -2.50 1.68 13.01
CA ALA A 138 -1.95 0.40 13.43
C ALA A 138 -0.42 0.45 13.55
N LEU A 139 0.25 1.01 12.55
CA LEU A 139 1.71 1.20 12.54
C LEU A 139 2.16 2.11 13.70
N ALA A 140 1.52 3.26 13.91
CA ALA A 140 1.86 4.17 14.99
C ALA A 140 1.69 3.52 16.39
N LYS A 141 0.64 2.70 16.57
CA LYS A 141 0.43 1.92 17.80
C LYS A 141 1.51 0.86 18.00
N ALA A 142 1.89 0.15 16.95
CA ALA A 142 2.95 -0.85 17.00
C ALA A 142 4.30 -0.21 17.38
N GLU A 143 4.63 0.94 16.79
CA GLU A 143 5.84 1.69 17.12
C GLU A 143 5.84 2.18 18.57
N LEU A 144 4.71 2.74 19.06
CA LEU A 144 4.58 3.13 20.46
C LEU A 144 4.77 1.95 21.41
N SER A 145 4.22 0.77 21.06
CA SER A 145 4.39 -0.45 21.85
C SER A 145 5.85 -0.89 21.88
N ALA A 146 6.53 -0.89 20.72
CA ALA A 146 7.94 -1.27 20.61
C ALA A 146 8.84 -0.33 21.44
N ARG A 147 8.67 1.00 21.31
CA ARG A 147 9.41 2.00 22.09
C ARG A 147 9.19 1.84 23.59
N ASN A 148 7.95 1.56 24.02
CA ASN A 148 7.66 1.30 25.44
C ASN A 148 8.32 0.02 25.95
N ALA A 149 8.37 -1.04 25.13
CA ALA A 149 9.04 -2.29 25.47
C ALA A 149 10.56 -2.08 25.61
N THR A 150 11.20 -1.40 24.66
CA THR A 150 12.62 -1.03 24.73
C THR A 150 12.92 -0.21 25.97
N ALA A 151 12.13 0.83 26.23
CA ALA A 151 12.34 1.68 27.40
C ALA A 151 12.18 0.90 28.72
N ALA A 152 11.22 -0.03 28.80
CA ALA A 152 11.08 -0.91 29.96
C ALA A 152 12.32 -1.80 30.16
N ALA A 153 12.77 -2.48 29.10
CA ALA A 153 13.94 -3.34 29.15
C ALA A 153 15.21 -2.58 29.55
N GLN A 154 15.42 -1.37 29.02
CA GLN A 154 16.57 -0.52 29.41
C GLN A 154 16.47 -0.07 30.87
N ILE A 155 15.28 0.31 31.36
CA ILE A 155 15.10 0.66 32.78
C ILE A 155 15.44 -0.53 33.68
N ASP A 156 14.94 -1.72 33.37
CA ASP A 156 15.17 -2.91 34.19
C ASP A 156 16.66 -3.28 34.19
N ARG A 157 17.30 -3.31 33.02
CA ARG A 157 18.73 -3.56 32.85
C ARG A 157 19.61 -2.58 33.63
N ILE A 158 19.35 -1.28 33.53
CA ILE A 158 20.13 -0.25 34.22
C ILE A 158 19.88 -0.33 35.74
N THR A 159 18.63 -0.59 36.15
CA THR A 159 18.28 -0.72 37.57
C THR A 159 19.03 -1.90 38.20
N ASP A 160 19.04 -3.06 37.55
CA ASP A 160 19.76 -4.26 38.02
C ASP A 160 21.26 -3.99 38.23
N ARG A 161 21.93 -3.33 37.28
CA ARG A 161 23.36 -2.96 37.43
C ARG A 161 23.58 -1.95 38.56
N VAL A 162 22.72 -0.93 38.67
CA VAL A 162 22.81 0.08 39.74
C VAL A 162 22.67 -0.57 41.12
N GLU A 163 21.72 -1.49 41.28
CA GLU A 163 21.52 -2.25 42.52
C GLU A 163 22.73 -3.15 42.82
N THR A 164 23.23 -3.86 41.81
CA THR A 164 24.41 -4.74 41.95
C THR A 164 25.66 -3.98 42.40
N LEU A 165 25.93 -2.82 41.79
CA LEU A 165 27.03 -1.93 42.22
C LEU A 165 26.79 -1.43 43.65
N GLY A 166 25.53 -1.15 44.01
CA GLY A 166 25.13 -0.73 45.34
C GLY A 166 25.49 -1.75 46.42
N TYR A 167 25.32 -3.05 46.15
CA TYR A 167 25.70 -4.10 47.08
C TYR A 167 27.21 -4.08 47.40
N GLY A 168 28.06 -3.84 46.41
CA GLY A 168 29.51 -3.72 46.61
C GLY A 168 29.90 -2.47 47.41
N ILE A 169 29.21 -1.35 47.17
CA ILE A 169 29.43 -0.09 47.90
C ILE A 169 29.03 -0.25 49.37
N ASP A 170 27.86 -0.83 49.64
CA ASP A 170 27.38 -1.07 51.00
C ASP A 170 28.27 -2.05 51.78
N ALA A 171 28.88 -3.02 51.07
CA ALA A 171 29.86 -3.94 51.65
C ALA A 171 31.26 -3.31 51.86
N GLY A 172 31.53 -2.13 51.30
CA GLY A 172 32.84 -1.50 51.31
C GLY A 172 33.87 -2.17 50.39
N GLU A 173 33.41 -2.94 49.40
CA GLU A 173 34.24 -3.68 48.43
C GLU A 173 34.32 -2.98 47.06
N ALA A 174 33.50 -1.97 46.81
CA ALA A 174 33.48 -1.22 45.56
C ALA A 174 34.73 -0.34 45.37
N THR A 175 35.19 -0.24 44.12
CA THR A 175 36.24 0.69 43.70
C THR A 175 35.67 2.08 43.39
N ALA A 176 36.55 3.08 43.23
CA ALA A 176 36.14 4.41 42.77
C ALA A 176 35.54 4.40 41.35
N GLU A 177 35.92 3.42 40.53
CA GLU A 177 35.36 3.22 39.18
C GLU A 177 33.93 2.67 39.25
N ASP A 178 33.67 1.74 40.18
CA ASP A 178 32.33 1.19 40.44
C ASP A 178 31.35 2.29 40.92
N GLU A 179 31.79 3.16 41.84
CA GLU A 179 30.99 4.30 42.32
C GLU A 179 30.69 5.30 41.20
N ALA A 180 31.67 5.57 40.32
CA ALA A 180 31.51 6.46 39.18
C ALA A 180 30.58 5.87 38.10
N GLU A 181 30.68 4.56 37.83
CA GLU A 181 29.75 3.84 36.95
C GLU A 181 28.32 3.94 37.50
N GLN A 182 28.11 3.63 38.78
CA GLN A 182 26.80 3.68 39.42
C GLN A 182 26.17 5.08 39.31
N ALA A 183 26.94 6.12 39.62
CA ALA A 183 26.48 7.51 39.52
C ALA A 183 26.04 7.87 38.10
N THR A 184 26.80 7.44 37.08
CA THR A 184 26.48 7.65 35.67
C THR A 184 25.21 6.90 35.25
N LEU A 185 25.08 5.65 35.66
CA LEU A 185 23.91 4.81 35.36
C LEU A 185 22.64 5.35 36.03
N ILE A 186 22.71 5.92 37.24
CA ILE A 186 21.57 6.59 37.89
C ILE A 186 21.05 7.76 37.04
N VAL A 187 21.94 8.55 36.42
CA VAL A 187 21.55 9.64 35.51
C VAL A 187 20.85 9.07 34.27
N SER A 188 21.42 8.03 33.65
CA SER A 188 20.83 7.36 32.50
C SER A 188 19.45 6.77 32.81
N MET A 189 19.30 6.08 33.95
CA MET A 189 18.04 5.53 34.43
C MET A 189 16.96 6.61 34.55
N LYS A 190 17.30 7.80 35.08
CA LYS A 190 16.37 8.93 35.17
C LYS A 190 15.93 9.41 33.78
N ALA A 191 16.84 9.48 32.82
CA ALA A 191 16.53 9.86 31.43
C ALA A 191 15.59 8.85 30.77
N TRP A 192 15.84 7.55 30.91
CA TRP A 192 14.97 6.48 30.39
C TRP A 192 13.58 6.46 31.05
N LYS A 193 13.49 6.69 32.37
CA LYS A 193 12.20 6.85 33.07
C LYS A 193 11.42 8.08 32.56
N ALA A 194 12.09 9.20 32.32
CA ALA A 194 11.47 10.39 31.74
C ALA A 194 11.00 10.17 30.29
N TYR A 195 11.78 9.47 29.47
CA TYR A 195 11.41 9.08 28.11
C TYR A 195 10.16 8.19 28.10
N LYS A 196 10.12 7.13 28.93
CA LYS A 196 8.96 6.25 29.05
C LYS A 196 7.70 6.99 29.51
N PHE A 197 7.83 7.93 30.45
CA PHE A 197 6.73 8.81 30.84
C PHE A 197 6.23 9.66 29.67
N ALA A 198 7.15 10.24 28.88
CA ALA A 198 6.81 11.04 27.70
C ALA A 198 6.14 10.21 26.60
N LEU A 199 6.54 8.94 26.39
CA LEU A 199 5.86 8.01 25.48
C LEU A 199 4.39 7.82 25.87
N GLY A 200 4.09 7.72 27.17
CA GLY A 200 2.71 7.63 27.69
C GLY A 200 1.82 8.84 27.37
N LYS A 201 2.39 9.94 26.87
CA LYS A 201 1.66 11.15 26.45
C LYS A 201 1.53 11.28 24.93
N VAL A 202 2.21 10.47 24.13
CA VAL A 202 2.27 10.62 22.66
C VAL A 202 0.88 10.59 22.02
N THR A 203 -0.01 9.71 22.49
CA THR A 203 -1.38 9.58 21.95
C THR A 203 -2.28 10.79 22.23
N THR A 204 -1.85 11.70 23.10
CA THR A 204 -2.57 12.94 23.44
C THR A 204 -2.00 14.18 22.75
N LYS A 205 -0.91 14.04 21.99
CA LYS A 205 -0.29 15.15 21.27
C LYS A 205 -0.96 15.38 19.93
N GLU A 206 -0.91 16.62 19.47
CA GLU A 206 -1.27 16.99 18.11
C GLU A 206 -0.44 16.16 17.10
N GLY A 207 -1.08 15.79 15.98
CA GLY A 207 -0.47 14.93 14.96
C GLY A 207 -0.57 13.43 15.26
N TRP A 208 -1.01 13.00 16.45
CA TRP A 208 -1.35 11.59 16.63
C TRP A 208 -2.57 11.22 15.78
N TYR A 209 -2.56 10.16 14.98
CA TYR A 209 -1.52 9.13 14.76
C TYR A 209 -0.78 9.30 13.42
N ASP A 210 -1.08 10.35 12.69
CA ASP A 210 -0.63 10.56 11.31
C ASP A 210 0.83 11.04 11.23
N SER A 211 1.26 11.84 12.20
CA SER A 211 2.64 12.30 12.36
C SER A 211 2.97 12.43 13.85
N PRO A 212 3.19 11.30 14.55
CA PRO A 212 3.41 11.31 15.99
C PRO A 212 4.64 12.12 16.41
N ALA A 213 4.47 13.01 17.39
CA ALA A 213 5.56 13.77 17.99
C ALA A 213 6.32 12.92 19.03
N TRP A 214 7.20 12.04 18.54
CA TRP A 214 8.02 11.15 19.35
C TRP A 214 8.99 11.92 20.25
N PRO A 215 9.10 11.57 21.55
CA PRO A 215 10.16 12.10 22.40
C PRO A 215 11.53 11.59 21.92
N VAL A 216 12.59 12.35 22.22
CA VAL A 216 13.97 11.96 21.91
C VAL A 216 14.34 10.78 22.80
N GLU A 217 14.77 9.69 22.16
CA GLU A 217 15.26 8.50 22.86
C GLU A 217 16.62 8.78 23.54
N PRO A 218 16.81 8.44 24.82
CA PRO A 218 18.09 8.59 25.49
C PRO A 218 19.16 7.65 24.91
N PRO A 219 20.45 7.99 25.03
CA PRO A 219 21.50 7.05 24.66
C PRO A 219 21.45 5.79 25.54
N ILE A 220 21.71 4.63 24.92
CA ILE A 220 21.87 3.37 25.64
C ILE A 220 23.21 3.42 26.38
N PRO A 221 23.25 3.25 27.71
CA PRO A 221 24.51 3.25 28.44
C PRO A 221 25.28 1.95 28.21
N GLU A 222 26.59 2.07 28.07
CA GLU A 222 27.51 0.93 28.15
C GLU A 222 27.54 0.42 29.60
N ILE A 223 27.44 -0.90 29.76
CA ILE A 223 27.55 -1.58 31.07
C ILE A 223 28.64 -2.64 30.91
N VAL A 224 29.74 -2.48 31.64
CA VAL A 224 31.00 -3.22 31.42
C VAL A 224 30.83 -4.74 31.63
N ALA A 225 29.86 -5.17 32.45
CA ALA A 225 29.61 -6.56 32.79
C ALA A 225 28.42 -7.20 32.03
N ASP A 226 27.97 -6.61 30.92
CA ASP A 226 26.78 -7.07 30.20
C ASP A 226 27.07 -8.12 29.12
N PRO A 227 26.41 -9.30 29.12
CA PRO A 227 26.53 -10.28 28.04
C PRO A 227 26.14 -9.76 26.64
N MET A 228 25.43 -8.63 26.52
CA MET A 228 25.17 -7.98 25.22
C MET A 228 26.43 -7.47 24.50
N LEU A 229 27.56 -7.28 25.19
CA LEU A 229 28.83 -6.89 24.58
C LEU A 229 29.61 -8.08 23.97
N VAL A 230 29.26 -9.31 24.32
CA VAL A 230 30.03 -10.51 23.95
C VAL A 230 29.74 -10.96 22.50
N ALA A 231 28.79 -10.32 21.80
CA ALA A 231 28.39 -10.70 20.44
C ALA A 231 29.32 -10.17 19.32
N ASP A 232 30.26 -9.25 19.60
CA ASP A 232 31.12 -8.62 18.58
C ASP A 232 32.56 -9.21 18.50
N GLU A 233 32.89 -10.26 19.24
CA GLU A 233 34.26 -10.86 19.24
C GLU A 233 34.41 -12.15 18.44
N THR A 234 33.63 -12.36 17.37
CA THR A 234 33.95 -13.39 16.37
C THR A 234 33.81 -12.89 14.95
N THR A 235 34.88 -12.31 14.41
CA THR A 235 35.26 -12.47 12.99
C THR A 235 36.78 -12.41 12.86
#